data_AF-A0A2S0UF88-F1
#
_entry.id   AF-A0A2S0UF88-F1
#
_cell.length_a   1.000
_cell.length_b   1.000
_cell.length_c   1.000
_cell.angle_alpha   90.00
_cell.angle_beta   90.00
_cell.angle_gamma   90.00
#
_symmetry.space_group_name_H-M   'P 1'
#
loop_
_entity.id
_entity.type
_entity.pdbx_description
1 polymer ?
#
loop_
_entity_poly.entity_id
_entity_poly.type
_entity_poly.pdbx_seq_one_letter_code
_entity_poly.pdbx_strand_id
1 'polypeptide(L)'
;MRKVLKAVFALALVPTLLTGCIYAENTVTVHSDGSGNVKLVGGYSKEILNKLGKTPQDFSSHSNKYYEFASGGKKYLGETWEDAFRGPDDMNDSGVGVISQEIGPVSLVPVKGGF
;
A
#
# COMPACT_ATOMS: atom_id res chain seq x y z
N MET A 1 -21.03 -13.91 -33.26
CA MET A 1 -20.18 -14.54 -32.21
C MET A 1 -18.77 -13.94 -32.11
N ARG A 2 -17.98 -13.82 -33.19
CA ARG A 2 -16.60 -13.27 -33.11
C ARG A 2 -16.46 -11.89 -32.46
N LYS A 3 -17.43 -10.98 -32.64
CA LYS A 3 -17.40 -9.62 -32.04
C LYS A 3 -17.65 -9.63 -30.53
N VAL A 4 -18.52 -10.51 -30.06
CA VAL A 4 -18.83 -10.69 -28.62
C VAL A 4 -17.65 -11.32 -27.90
N LEU A 5 -16.99 -12.31 -28.51
CA LEU A 5 -15.81 -12.96 -27.94
C LEU A 5 -14.64 -11.98 -27.75
N LYS A 6 -14.41 -11.08 -28.71
CA LYS A 6 -13.38 -10.02 -28.62
C LYS A 6 -13.67 -9.01 -27.50
N ALA A 7 -14.94 -8.63 -27.33
CA ALA A 7 -15.34 -7.72 -26.27
C ALA A 7 -15.13 -8.34 -24.87
N VAL A 8 -15.50 -9.60 -24.70
CA VAL A 8 -15.27 -10.34 -23.43
C VAL A 8 -13.78 -10.47 -23.12
N PHE A 9 -12.94 -10.75 -24.14
CA PHE A 9 -11.49 -10.84 -23.96
C PHE A 9 -10.86 -9.49 -23.58
N ALA A 10 -11.30 -8.40 -24.22
CA ALA A 10 -10.86 -7.05 -23.88
C ALA A 10 -11.28 -6.69 -22.45
N LEU A 11 -12.51 -7.01 -22.03
CA LEU A 11 -13.00 -6.76 -20.68
C LEU A 11 -12.22 -7.56 -19.62
N ALA A 12 -11.81 -8.78 -19.94
CA ALA A 12 -11.01 -9.64 -19.06
C ALA A 12 -9.54 -9.18 -18.93
N LEU A 13 -9.00 -8.46 -19.92
CA LEU A 13 -7.64 -7.92 -19.90
C LEU A 13 -7.50 -6.65 -19.05
N VAL A 14 -8.54 -5.83 -18.98
CA VAL A 14 -8.58 -4.59 -18.17
C VAL A 14 -8.14 -4.82 -16.71
N PRO A 15 -8.67 -5.81 -15.96
CA PRO A 15 -8.26 -6.03 -14.57
C PRO A 15 -6.81 -6.49 -14.43
N THR A 16 -6.27 -7.25 -15.40
CA THR A 16 -4.85 -7.68 -15.34
C THR A 16 -3.88 -6.50 -15.53
N LEU A 17 -4.26 -5.53 -16.35
CA LEU A 17 -3.50 -4.30 -16.56
C LEU A 17 -3.56 -3.32 -15.37
N LEU A 18 -4.57 -3.47 -14.50
CA LEU A 18 -4.72 -2.66 -13.29
C LEU A 18 -3.90 -3.19 -12.10
N THR A 19 -3.21 -4.32 -12.25
CA THR A 19 -2.38 -4.88 -11.16
C THR A 19 -1.02 -4.17 -11.07
N GLY A 20 -0.75 -3.56 -9.91
CA GLY A 20 0.52 -2.89 -9.61
C GLY A 20 0.61 -1.43 -10.01
N CYS A 21 -0.53 -0.75 -10.21
CA CYS A 21 -0.58 0.72 -10.27
C CYS A 21 -0.17 1.35 -8.93
N ILE A 22 -0.53 0.68 -7.84
CA ILE A 22 -0.30 1.11 -6.46
C ILE A 22 0.52 0.03 -5.77
N TYR A 23 1.48 0.48 -4.97
CA TYR A 23 2.24 -0.30 -4.01
C TYR A 23 1.79 0.11 -2.61
N ALA A 24 1.50 -0.88 -1.77
CA ALA A 24 1.25 -0.67 -0.36
C ALA A 24 1.85 -1.86 0.39
N GLU A 25 2.81 -1.58 1.26
CA GLU A 25 3.36 -2.55 2.18
C GLU A 25 3.22 -1.99 3.59
N ASN A 26 2.61 -2.78 4.46
CA ASN A 26 2.41 -2.44 5.85
C ASN A 26 3.13 -3.48 6.70
N THR A 27 4.13 -3.05 7.46
CA THR A 27 4.82 -3.89 8.43
C THR A 27 4.44 -3.41 9.81
N VAL A 28 3.87 -4.30 10.61
CA VAL A 28 3.58 -4.07 12.02
C VAL A 28 4.45 -5.03 12.81
N THR A 29 5.22 -4.50 13.76
CA THR A 29 6.05 -5.29 14.67
C THR A 29 5.52 -5.11 16.08
N VAL A 30 5.09 -6.20 16.73
CA VAL A 30 4.56 -6.16 18.10
C VAL A 30 5.56 -6.81 19.05
N HIS A 31 5.89 -6.11 20.13
CA HIS A 31 6.77 -6.57 21.19
C HIS A 31 5.99 -7.34 22.27
N SER A 32 6.71 -8.11 23.09
CA SER A 32 6.12 -8.93 24.15
C SER A 32 5.41 -8.13 25.25
N ASP A 33 5.73 -6.84 25.38
CA ASP A 33 5.09 -5.92 26.32
C ASP A 33 3.83 -5.24 25.75
N GLY A 34 3.43 -5.58 24.52
CA GLY A 34 2.27 -5.01 23.84
C GLY A 34 2.53 -3.68 23.14
N SER A 35 3.75 -3.14 23.20
CA SER A 35 4.19 -2.03 22.37
C SER A 35 4.54 -2.49 20.95
N GLY A 36 4.72 -1.56 20.03
CA GLY A 36 5.12 -1.92 18.68
C GLY A 36 5.42 -0.74 17.77
N ASN A 37 5.82 -1.08 16.55
CA ASN A 37 6.14 -0.13 15.50
C ASN A 37 5.37 -0.47 14.24
N VAL A 38 5.00 0.56 13.50
CA VAL A 38 4.26 0.50 12.25
C VAL A 38 5.12 1.17 11.19
N LYS A 39 5.28 0.49 10.05
CA LYS A 39 5.92 1.03 8.87
C LYS A 39 5.00 0.83 7.68
N LEU A 40 4.65 1.93 7.03
CA LEU A 40 3.85 1.96 5.83
C LEU A 40 4.73 2.45 4.67
N VAL A 41 4.78 1.68 3.59
CA VAL A 41 5.41 2.07 2.34
C VAL A 41 4.31 2.10 1.28
N GLY A 42 3.91 3.31 0.89
CA GLY A 42 2.91 3.54 -0.14
C GLY A 42 3.57 4.12 -1.38
N GLY A 43 3.12 3.75 -2.58
CA GLY A 43 3.67 4.33 -3.80
C GLY A 43 2.84 4.08 -5.06
N TYR A 44 3.10 4.89 -6.08
CA TYR A 44 2.47 4.80 -7.39
C TYR A 44 3.50 4.34 -8.42
N SER A 45 3.08 3.47 -9.34
CA SER A 45 3.94 3.03 -10.45
C SER A 45 4.42 4.24 -11.26
N LYS A 46 5.74 4.41 -11.34
CA LYS A 46 6.36 5.50 -12.09
C LYS A 46 6.00 5.42 -13.58
N GLU A 47 5.91 4.21 -14.12
CA GLU A 47 5.52 4.00 -15.51
C GLU A 47 4.10 4.49 -15.78
N ILE A 48 3.16 4.20 -14.88
CA ILE A 48 1.76 4.60 -15.05
C ILE A 48 1.59 6.11 -14.87
N LEU A 49 2.24 6.70 -13.87
CA LEU A 49 2.28 8.14 -13.70
C LEU A 49 2.80 8.85 -14.96
N ASN A 50 3.89 8.36 -15.54
CA ASN A 50 4.44 8.89 -16.78
C ASN A 50 3.47 8.77 -17.96
N LYS A 51 2.78 7.63 -18.11
CA LYS A 51 1.78 7.42 -19.17
C LYS A 51 0.57 8.34 -19.02
N LEU A 52 0.17 8.64 -17.77
CA LEU A 52 -0.94 9.53 -17.47
C LEU A 52 -0.53 11.01 -17.52
N GLY A 53 0.76 11.33 -17.58
CA GLY A 53 1.26 12.70 -17.42
C GLY A 53 0.92 13.27 -16.04
N LYS A 54 0.97 12.42 -15.01
CA LYS A 54 0.57 12.75 -13.63
C LYS A 54 1.74 12.57 -12.67
N THR A 55 1.65 13.21 -11.52
CA THR A 55 2.56 13.02 -10.38
C THR A 55 1.78 12.43 -9.20
N PRO A 56 2.46 11.87 -8.18
CA PRO A 56 1.77 11.41 -6.98
C PRO A 56 0.89 12.47 -6.30
N GLN A 57 1.31 13.74 -6.38
CA GLN A 57 0.58 14.90 -5.84
C GLN A 57 -0.78 15.14 -6.52
N ASP A 58 -1.01 14.62 -7.72
CA ASP A 58 -2.34 14.65 -8.34
C ASP A 58 -3.36 13.76 -7.62
N PHE A 59 -2.90 12.81 -6.79
CA PHE A 59 -3.72 11.83 -6.08
C PHE A 59 -3.69 12.00 -4.55
N SER A 60 -2.68 12.69 -4.01
CA SER A 60 -2.53 12.97 -2.59
C SER A 60 -2.69 14.45 -2.29
N SER A 61 -3.46 14.81 -1.26
CA SER A 61 -3.65 16.19 -0.82
C SER A 61 -2.44 16.81 -0.09
N HIS A 62 -1.43 16.01 0.25
CA HIS A 62 -0.29 16.43 1.07
C HIS A 62 0.97 16.68 0.23
N SER A 63 1.77 17.67 0.65
CA SER A 63 3.08 18.03 0.07
C SER A 63 4.18 17.04 0.46
N ASN A 64 3.90 15.75 0.36
CA ASN A 64 4.80 14.68 0.77
C ASN A 64 6.05 14.63 -0.13
N LYS A 65 7.19 14.25 0.46
CA LYS A 65 8.42 13.99 -0.29
C LYS A 65 8.38 12.55 -0.79
N TYR A 66 8.33 12.41 -2.11
CA TYR A 66 8.35 11.11 -2.77
C TYR A 66 9.77 10.72 -3.16
N TYR A 67 10.10 9.44 -3.00
CA TYR A 67 11.35 8.85 -3.45
C TYR A 67 11.08 7.68 -4.42
N GLU A 68 12.06 7.40 -5.28
CA GLU A 68 11.98 6.26 -6.19
C GLU A 68 12.45 4.98 -5.50
N PHE A 69 11.67 3.91 -5.59
CA PHE A 69 12.07 2.57 -5.16
C PHE A 69 11.62 1.51 -6.15
N ALA A 70 12.14 0.29 -6.00
CA ALA A 70 11.79 -0.84 -6.85
C ALA A 70 11.22 -1.99 -6.01
N SER A 71 10.13 -2.60 -6.46
CA SER A 71 9.54 -3.80 -5.88
C SER A 71 8.90 -4.66 -6.96
N GLY A 72 9.06 -5.98 -6.89
CA GLY A 72 8.53 -6.91 -7.89
C GLY A 72 8.94 -6.60 -9.34
N GLY A 73 10.15 -6.05 -9.56
CA GLY A 73 10.66 -5.64 -10.87
C GLY A 73 10.05 -4.35 -11.44
N LYS A 74 9.18 -3.67 -10.69
CA LYS A 74 8.55 -2.39 -11.06
C LYS A 74 9.15 -1.24 -10.27
N LYS A 75 9.15 -0.04 -10.86
CA LYS A 75 9.61 1.20 -10.24
C LYS A 75 8.43 2.02 -9.74
N TYR A 76 8.54 2.54 -8.54
CA TYR A 76 7.50 3.30 -7.86
C TYR A 76 8.04 4.65 -7.41
N LEU A 77 7.16 5.64 -7.35
CA LEU A 77 7.36 6.88 -6.59
C LEU A 77 6.46 6.80 -5.37
N GLY A 78 7.06 6.79 -4.18
CA GLY A 78 6.31 6.61 -2.95
C GLY A 78 6.97 7.24 -1.75
N GLU A 79 6.37 6.96 -0.61
CA GLU A 79 6.71 7.52 0.68
C GLU A 79 6.73 6.43 1.74
N THR A 80 7.45 6.71 2.82
CA THR A 80 7.46 5.88 4.02
C THR A 80 6.89 6.68 5.16
N TRP A 81 5.96 6.07 5.88
CA TRP A 81 5.46 6.58 7.13
C TRP A 81 5.78 5.57 8.23
N GLU A 82 6.33 6.05 9.34
CA GLU A 82 6.69 5.23 10.49
C GLU A 82 6.09 5.83 11.75
N ASP A 83 5.56 4.97 12.61
CA ASP A 83 4.95 5.35 13.88
C ASP A 83 5.11 4.23 14.91
N ALA A 84 4.90 4.55 16.17
CA ALA A 84 5.04 3.63 17.28
C ALA A 84 3.86 3.74 18.23
N PHE A 85 3.45 2.60 18.77
CA PHE A 85 2.42 2.54 19.81
C PHE A 85 2.98 1.89 21.06
N ARG A 86 2.52 2.38 22.22
CA ARG A 86 3.00 1.92 23.54
C ARG A 86 2.17 0.77 24.13
N GLY A 87 1.01 0.48 23.55
CA GLY A 87 0.10 -0.56 24.02
C GLY A 87 -1.14 -0.68 23.14
N PRO A 88 -2.07 -1.61 23.46
CA PRO A 88 -3.26 -1.86 22.67
C PRO A 88 -4.17 -0.63 22.49
N ASP A 89 -4.25 0.22 23.52
CA ASP A 89 -5.05 1.45 23.50
C ASP A 89 -4.49 2.48 22.51
N ASP A 90 -3.16 2.50 22.36
CA ASP A 90 -2.41 3.42 21.49
C ASP A 90 -2.28 2.89 20.05
N MET A 91 -2.49 1.58 19.86
CA MET A 91 -2.39 0.94 18.54
C MET A 91 -3.46 1.44 17.57
N ASN A 92 -4.68 1.71 18.05
CA ASN A 92 -5.77 2.23 17.23
C ASN A 92 -5.57 3.70 16.81
N ASP A 93 -4.82 4.46 17.59
CA ASP A 93 -4.49 5.85 17.30
C ASP A 93 -3.20 5.96 16.45
N SER A 94 -2.37 4.91 16.47
CA SER A 94 -1.24 4.76 15.55
C SER A 94 -1.70 4.46 14.13
N GLY A 95 -0.77 4.49 13.16
CA GLY A 95 -1.13 4.24 11.75
C GLY A 95 -1.70 2.85 11.48
N VAL A 96 -1.64 1.90 12.41
CA VAL A 96 -2.40 0.64 12.34
C VAL A 96 -3.91 0.91 12.26
N GLY A 97 -4.43 1.88 13.02
CA GLY A 97 -5.84 2.27 12.95
C GLY A 97 -6.20 2.89 11.60
N VAL A 98 -5.35 3.77 11.07
CA VAL A 98 -5.51 4.36 9.73
C VAL A 98 -5.45 3.30 8.64
N ILE A 99 -4.51 2.35 8.73
CA ILE A 99 -4.38 1.21 7.79
C ILE A 99 -5.63 0.34 7.81
N SER A 100 -6.15 0.02 9.01
CA SER A 100 -7.37 -0.78 9.17
C SER A 100 -8.60 -0.11 8.55
N GLN A 101 -8.66 1.22 8.55
CA GLN A 101 -9.79 1.99 8.01
C GLN A 101 -9.70 2.20 6.49
N GLU A 102 -8.48 2.40 5.96
CA GLU A 102 -8.28 2.80 4.56
C GLU A 102 -7.92 1.63 3.62
N ILE A 103 -7.13 0.66 4.09
CA ILE A 103 -6.49 -0.36 3.24
C ILE A 103 -7.14 -1.74 3.42
N GLY A 104 -7.82 -1.96 4.54
CA GLY A 104 -8.55 -3.18 4.85
C GLY A 104 -8.15 -3.79 6.19
N PRO A 105 -8.84 -4.86 6.63
CA PRO A 105 -8.65 -5.43 7.96
C PRO A 105 -7.22 -5.96 8.16
N VAL A 106 -6.56 -5.50 9.22
CA VAL A 106 -5.23 -5.96 9.62
C VAL A 106 -5.39 -7.23 10.46
N SER A 107 -4.69 -8.31 10.09
CA SER A 107 -4.59 -9.54 10.89
C SER A 107 -3.19 -9.70 11.44
N LEU A 108 -3.07 -9.77 12.76
CA LEU A 108 -1.81 -10.05 13.44
C LEU A 108 -1.55 -11.57 13.46
N VAL A 109 -0.36 -12.01 13.04
CA VAL A 109 -0.02 -13.44 12.96
C VAL A 109 1.07 -13.76 13.98
N PRO A 110 0.74 -14.51 15.07
CA PRO A 110 1.68 -14.71 16.15
C PRO A 110 2.95 -15.44 15.73
N VAL A 111 4.10 -14.91 16.14
CA VAL A 111 5.42 -15.53 16.01
C VAL A 111 5.99 -15.85 17.40
N LYS A 112 6.74 -16.96 17.55
CA LYS A 112 7.27 -17.39 18.85
C LYS A 112 8.06 -16.26 19.54
N GLY A 113 7.50 -15.71 20.62
CA GLY A 113 8.07 -14.59 21.38
C GLY A 113 7.36 -13.24 21.21
N GLY A 114 6.29 -13.16 20.42
CA GLY A 114 5.49 -11.95 20.19
C GLY A 114 4.26 -12.18 19.32
N PHE A 115 3.71 -11.10 18.76
CA PHE A 115 2.66 -11.14 17.74
C PHE A 115 3.18 -10.65 16.40
#